data_AF-A0A0L7LD23-F1
#
_entry.id   AF-A0A0L7LD23-F1
#
_cell.length_a   1.000
_cell.length_b   1.000
_cell.length_c   1.000
_cell.angle_alpha   90.00
_cell.angle_beta   90.00
_cell.angle_gamma   90.00
#
_symmetry.space_group_name_H-M   'P 1'
#
loop_
_entity.id
_entity.type
_entity.pdbx_description
1 polymer ?
#
loop_
_entity_poly.entity_id
_entity_poly.type
_entity_poly.pdbx_seq_one_letter_code
_entity_poly.pdbx_strand_id
1 'polypeptide(L)'
;MEKILIFSTVLLAIKVSGFNTGYFSQTLDSEPSISIIYARDKNSDKIANACLTEMYPRNLYKYPLHIDRNDIPCIIHCVLKKFGIMTNDGLINIKNYYRRVQAIHRYDPRILISDVGETCASNINGMNLDHDVCRKAKVFNDCTQLYAISYTDPDE
;
A
#
# COMPACT_ATOMS: atom_id res chain seq x y z
N MET A 1 8.03 -0.33 -81.20
CA MET A 1 7.44 0.86 -80.54
C MET A 1 6.81 0.41 -79.24
N GLU A 2 7.01 1.21 -78.19
CA GLU A 2 6.41 1.15 -76.83
C GLU A 2 6.77 -0.08 -75.97
N LYS A 3 7.72 0.06 -75.02
CA LYS A 3 7.57 0.58 -73.64
C LYS A 3 6.65 -0.30 -72.78
N ILE A 4 7.21 -0.92 -71.74
CA ILE A 4 6.96 -0.63 -70.31
C ILE A 4 7.76 -1.65 -69.48
N LEU A 5 8.83 -1.15 -68.82
CA LEU A 5 9.50 -1.83 -67.71
C LEU A 5 8.60 -1.66 -66.48
N ILE A 6 8.09 -2.75 -65.92
CA ILE A 6 7.41 -2.73 -64.62
C ILE A 6 8.47 -2.97 -63.54
N PHE A 7 8.86 -1.89 -62.87
CA PHE A 7 9.57 -1.94 -61.60
C PHE A 7 8.60 -2.44 -60.53
N SER A 8 8.66 -3.72 -60.18
CA SER A 8 8.03 -4.22 -58.95
C SER A 8 8.96 -3.95 -57.78
N THR A 9 8.65 -2.91 -57.03
CA THR A 9 9.25 -2.59 -55.72
C THR A 9 8.93 -3.71 -54.73
N VAL A 10 9.95 -4.50 -54.40
CA VAL A 10 9.88 -5.47 -53.30
C VAL A 10 9.88 -4.68 -51.99
N LEU A 11 8.70 -4.58 -51.36
CA LEU A 11 8.55 -4.12 -49.99
C LEU A 11 9.22 -5.15 -49.07
N LEU A 12 10.38 -4.77 -48.54
CA LEU A 12 11.10 -5.49 -47.50
C LEU A 12 10.28 -5.38 -46.19
N ALA A 13 9.36 -6.31 -45.96
CA ALA A 13 8.71 -6.48 -44.67
C ALA A 13 9.71 -7.13 -43.69
N ILE A 14 10.48 -6.30 -43.01
CA ILE A 14 11.28 -6.73 -41.86
C ILE A 14 10.29 -7.05 -40.73
N LYS A 15 9.86 -8.31 -40.64
CA LYS A 15 9.28 -8.83 -39.41
C LYS A 15 10.42 -8.97 -38.40
N VAL A 16 10.63 -7.94 -37.60
CA VAL A 16 11.42 -8.06 -36.38
C VAL A 16 10.65 -8.95 -35.43
N SER A 17 11.03 -10.22 -35.40
CA SER A 17 10.71 -11.16 -34.33
C SER A 17 11.39 -10.70 -33.05
N GLY A 18 10.84 -9.66 -32.44
CA GLY A 18 11.25 -9.15 -31.14
C GLY A 18 10.53 -9.93 -30.06
N PHE A 19 11.15 -11.03 -29.65
CA PHE A 19 10.94 -11.67 -28.35
C PHE A 19 10.91 -10.57 -27.29
N ASN A 20 9.73 -10.26 -26.77
CA ASN A 20 9.61 -9.50 -25.52
C ASN A 20 8.87 -10.38 -24.54
N THR A 21 9.62 -11.34 -24.01
CA THR A 21 9.42 -11.90 -22.68
C THR A 21 9.51 -10.75 -21.68
N GLY A 22 8.43 -9.98 -21.56
CA GLY A 22 8.22 -9.12 -20.41
C GLY A 22 8.04 -10.04 -19.23
N TYR A 23 9.11 -10.19 -18.46
CA TYR A 23 9.22 -10.86 -17.17
C TYR A 23 7.87 -10.91 -16.44
N PHE A 24 7.15 -12.02 -16.63
CA PHE A 24 6.21 -12.49 -15.64
C PHE A 24 7.06 -12.80 -14.42
N SER A 25 7.07 -11.90 -13.44
CA SER A 25 7.58 -12.20 -12.11
C SER A 25 6.63 -13.25 -11.51
N GLN A 26 6.82 -14.50 -11.90
CA GLN A 26 6.35 -15.66 -11.18
C GLN A 26 7.20 -15.70 -9.91
N THR A 27 6.71 -15.10 -8.82
CA THR A 27 7.04 -15.39 -7.42
C THR A 27 6.38 -14.31 -6.54
N LEU A 28 5.10 -14.47 -6.22
CA LEU A 28 4.44 -13.66 -5.20
C LEU A 28 3.60 -14.51 -4.22
N ASP A 29 3.81 -15.82 -4.21
CA ASP A 29 3.20 -16.72 -3.23
C ASP A 29 4.02 -16.80 -1.92
N SER A 30 5.09 -16.00 -1.78
CA SER A 30 5.99 -16.04 -0.61
C SER A 30 6.52 -14.68 -0.14
N GLU A 31 6.00 -13.56 -0.68
CA GLU A 31 6.27 -12.26 -0.07
C GLU A 31 5.28 -12.05 1.08
N PRO A 32 5.74 -11.68 2.29
CA PRO A 32 4.82 -11.34 3.35
C PRO A 32 4.02 -10.13 2.89
N SER A 33 2.71 -10.32 2.73
CA SER A 33 1.80 -9.24 2.39
C SER A 33 1.08 -8.81 3.64
N ILE A 34 1.26 -7.55 4.02
CA ILE A 34 0.30 -6.90 4.92
C ILE A 34 -0.85 -6.48 4.04
N SER A 35 -1.87 -7.33 3.99
CA SER A 35 -3.11 -6.94 3.33
C SER A 35 -3.89 -6.08 4.31
N ILE A 36 -4.29 -4.90 3.84
CA ILE A 36 -5.12 -3.99 4.59
C ILE A 36 -6.56 -4.29 4.16
N ILE A 37 -7.24 -5.16 4.91
CA ILE A 37 -8.53 -5.76 4.52
C ILE A 37 -9.69 -4.80 4.78
N TYR A 38 -9.58 -3.55 4.34
CA TYR A 38 -10.74 -2.65 4.37
C TYR A 38 -11.17 -2.24 2.95
N ALA A 39 -12.40 -2.66 2.61
CA ALA A 39 -13.16 -2.32 1.40
C ALA A 39 -12.44 -2.49 0.05
N ARG A 40 -11.64 -3.56 -0.14
CA ARG A 40 -10.94 -3.87 -1.41
C ARG A 40 -10.10 -2.68 -1.91
N ASP A 41 -9.57 -1.87 -1.01
CA ASP A 41 -8.81 -0.68 -1.40
C ASP A 41 -7.37 -1.05 -1.79
N LYS A 42 -7.17 -1.33 -3.08
CA LYS A 42 -5.85 -1.63 -3.67
C LYS A 42 -4.79 -0.56 -3.39
N ASN A 43 -5.20 0.68 -3.11
CA ASN A 43 -4.28 1.74 -2.77
C ASN A 43 -3.66 1.53 -1.37
N SER A 44 -4.43 0.99 -0.41
CA SER A 44 -3.90 0.60 0.90
C SER A 44 -2.79 -0.43 0.75
N ASP A 45 -3.04 -1.50 -0.02
CA ASP A 45 -2.07 -2.59 -0.22
C ASP A 45 -0.79 -2.09 -0.89
N LYS A 46 -0.92 -1.22 -1.91
CA LYS A 46 0.25 -0.59 -2.57
C LYS A 46 1.09 0.22 -1.59
N ILE A 47 0.44 1.00 -0.73
CA ILE A 47 1.11 1.84 0.26
C ILE A 47 1.73 0.98 1.38
N ALA A 48 1.07 -0.08 1.82
CA ALA A 48 1.62 -1.05 2.76
C ALA A 48 2.89 -1.71 2.21
N ASN A 49 2.86 -2.18 0.96
CA ASN A 49 4.03 -2.76 0.29
C ASN A 49 5.19 -1.77 0.14
N ALA A 50 4.89 -0.49 -0.12
CA ALA A 50 5.91 0.56 -0.13
C ALA A 50 6.54 0.75 1.26
N CYS A 51 5.75 0.74 2.32
CA CYS A 51 6.25 0.79 3.70
C CYS A 51 7.11 -0.41 4.06
N LEU A 52 6.69 -1.62 3.66
CA LEU A 52 7.49 -2.83 3.85
C LEU A 52 8.84 -2.75 3.14
N THR A 53 8.85 -2.25 1.90
CA THR A 53 10.10 -2.08 1.14
C THR A 53 11.02 -1.02 1.76
N GLU A 54 10.47 0.03 2.36
CA GLU A 54 11.23 1.06 3.07
C GLU A 54 11.84 0.53 4.38
N MET A 55 11.11 -0.31 5.12
CA MET A 55 11.56 -0.87 6.38
C MET A 55 12.49 -2.08 6.20
N TYR A 56 12.25 -2.89 5.16
CA TYR A 56 13.01 -4.11 4.85
C TYR A 56 13.54 -4.08 3.42
N PRO A 57 14.56 -3.25 3.13
CA PRO A 57 15.09 -3.15 1.78
C PRO A 57 15.81 -4.45 1.37
N ARG A 58 15.61 -4.87 0.11
CA ARG A 58 16.04 -6.20 -0.40
C ARG A 58 17.55 -6.46 -0.35
N ASN A 59 18.36 -5.40 -0.28
CA ASN A 59 19.82 -5.52 -0.16
C ASN A 59 20.27 -5.82 1.28
N LEU A 60 19.41 -5.66 2.28
CA LEU A 60 19.72 -5.87 3.70
C LEU A 60 19.01 -7.10 4.29
N TYR A 61 17.87 -7.50 3.73
CA TYR A 61 17.06 -8.60 4.26
C TYR A 61 16.93 -9.76 3.26
N LYS A 62 16.93 -10.98 3.80
CA LYS A 62 16.75 -12.22 3.04
C LYS A 62 15.27 -12.52 2.86
N TYR A 63 14.91 -13.02 1.68
CA TYR A 63 13.54 -13.44 1.35
C TYR A 63 13.39 -14.97 1.40
N PRO A 64 12.20 -15.52 1.72
CA PRO A 64 10.96 -14.82 2.05
C PRO A 64 11.10 -14.01 3.33
N LEU A 65 10.59 -12.76 3.31
CA LEU A 65 10.78 -11.82 4.40
C LEU A 65 9.93 -12.28 5.60
N HIS A 66 10.53 -12.33 6.78
CA HIS A 66 9.82 -12.57 8.04
C HIS A 66 9.63 -11.22 8.75
N ILE A 67 8.38 -10.79 8.92
CA ILE A 67 8.07 -9.51 9.56
C ILE A 67 7.92 -9.77 11.05
N ASP A 68 8.73 -9.09 11.88
CA ASP A 68 8.53 -9.14 13.33
C ASP A 68 7.19 -8.47 13.67
N ARG A 69 6.35 -9.14 14.47
CA ARG A 69 5.08 -8.58 14.95
C ARG A 69 5.29 -7.26 15.71
N ASN A 70 6.47 -7.05 16.30
CA ASN A 70 6.85 -5.81 16.96
C ASN A 70 7.03 -4.63 15.99
N ASP A 71 7.21 -4.89 14.70
CA ASP A 71 7.37 -3.86 13.66
C ASP A 71 6.02 -3.39 13.08
N ILE A 72 4.94 -4.16 13.30
CA ILE A 72 3.58 -3.83 12.87
C ILE A 72 3.16 -2.39 13.25
N PRO A 73 3.35 -1.90 14.49
CA PRO A 73 3.03 -0.51 14.85
C PRO A 73 3.70 0.53 13.93
N CYS A 74 4.97 0.32 13.58
CA CYS A 74 5.71 1.23 12.72
C CYS A 74 5.29 1.12 11.25
N ILE A 75 4.88 -0.07 10.80
CA ILE A 75 4.29 -0.24 9.46
C ILE A 75 2.98 0.54 9.37
N ILE A 76 2.11 0.46 10.40
CA ILE A 76 0.88 1.26 10.49
C ILE A 76 1.21 2.75 10.45
N HIS A 77 2.19 3.20 11.25
CA HIS A 77 2.63 4.60 11.24
C HIS A 77 3.05 5.05 9.84
N CYS A 78 3.86 4.26 9.15
CA CYS A 78 4.28 4.55 7.79
C CYS A 78 3.07 4.69 6.84
N VAL A 79 2.10 3.79 6.91
CA VAL A 79 0.88 3.83 6.08
C VAL A 79 0.07 5.08 6.38
N LEU A 80 -0.23 5.36 7.66
CA LEU A 80 -0.97 6.55 8.08
C LEU A 80 -0.26 7.84 7.65
N LYS A 81 1.07 7.85 7.71
CA LYS A 81 1.89 8.96 7.24
C LYS A 81 1.78 9.18 5.74
N LYS A 82 1.87 8.12 4.93
CA LYS A 82 1.74 8.22 3.47
C LYS A 82 0.36 8.69 3.03
N PHE A 83 -0.68 8.40 3.81
CA PHE A 83 -2.03 8.96 3.61
C PHE A 83 -2.21 10.37 4.19
N GLY A 84 -1.19 10.93 4.84
CA GLY A 84 -1.24 12.23 5.50
C GLY A 84 -2.19 12.27 6.70
N ILE A 85 -2.59 11.11 7.23
CA ILE A 85 -3.43 10.98 8.43
C ILE A 85 -2.60 11.25 9.67
N MET A 86 -1.31 10.93 9.64
CA MET A 86 -0.39 11.16 10.74
C MET A 86 0.88 11.86 10.25
N THR A 87 1.47 12.74 11.05
CA THR A 87 2.78 13.34 10.76
C THR A 87 3.93 12.44 11.22
N ASN A 88 5.17 12.81 10.87
CA ASN A 88 6.36 12.14 11.42
C ASN A 88 6.37 12.17 12.96
N ASP A 89 5.94 13.28 13.55
CA ASP A 89 5.89 13.48 15.01
C ASP A 89 4.61 12.92 15.66
N GLY A 90 3.82 12.14 14.91
CA GLY A 90 2.63 11.47 15.45
C GLY A 90 1.42 12.38 15.69
N LEU A 91 1.35 13.55 15.04
CA LEU A 91 0.14 14.40 15.06
C LEU A 91 -0.89 13.86 14.06
N ILE A 92 -2.14 13.73 14.50
CA ILE A 92 -3.23 13.19 13.69
C ILE A 92 -3.95 14.32 12.94
N ASN A 93 -4.02 14.21 11.62
CA ASN A 93 -4.82 15.08 10.77
C ASN A 93 -6.20 14.43 10.53
N ILE A 94 -7.16 14.79 11.37
CA ILE A 94 -8.50 14.19 11.35
C ILE A 94 -9.24 14.42 10.03
N LYS A 95 -8.98 15.54 9.34
CA LYS A 95 -9.58 15.84 8.05
C LYS A 95 -9.12 14.84 6.97
N ASN A 96 -7.85 14.46 6.99
CA ASN A 96 -7.33 13.45 6.07
C ASN A 96 -7.83 12.05 6.42
N TYR A 97 -8.01 11.76 7.70
CA TYR A 97 -8.68 10.54 8.14
C TYR A 97 -10.10 10.44 7.58
N TYR A 98 -10.95 11.46 7.72
CA TYR A 98 -12.32 11.42 7.20
C TYR A 98 -12.38 11.30 5.67
N ARG A 99 -11.49 11.99 4.96
CA ARG A 99 -11.34 11.82 3.50
C ARG A 99 -11.00 10.37 3.15
N ARG A 100 -10.15 9.74 3.96
CA ARG A 100 -9.76 8.35 3.75
C ARG A 100 -10.92 7.39 3.98
N VAL A 101 -11.64 7.54 5.08
CA VAL A 101 -12.86 6.77 5.38
C VAL A 101 -13.86 6.90 4.23
N GLN A 102 -14.13 8.12 3.75
CA GLN A 102 -14.98 8.36 2.57
C GLN A 102 -14.51 7.65 1.31
N ALA A 103 -13.20 7.65 1.04
CA ALA A 103 -12.65 7.02 -0.15
C ALA A 103 -12.80 5.49 -0.11
N ILE A 104 -12.59 4.89 1.07
CA ILE A 104 -12.74 3.45 1.31
C ILE A 104 -14.23 3.05 1.24
N HIS A 105 -15.11 3.90 1.74
CA HIS A 105 -16.56 3.63 1.86
C HIS A 105 -17.41 4.44 0.90
N ARG A 106 -16.91 4.67 -0.32
CA ARG A 106 -17.52 5.59 -1.28
C ARG A 106 -19.01 5.33 -1.57
N TYR A 107 -19.49 4.10 -1.33
CA TYR A 107 -20.87 3.69 -1.56
C TYR A 107 -21.72 3.54 -0.29
N ASP A 108 -21.18 3.76 0.93
CA ASP A 108 -21.96 3.77 2.18
C ASP A 108 -21.82 5.13 2.92
N PRO A 109 -22.78 6.04 2.73
CA PRO A 109 -22.74 7.37 3.36
C PRO A 109 -22.96 7.33 4.88
N ARG A 110 -23.44 6.22 5.45
CA ARG A 110 -23.75 6.12 6.89
C ARG A 110 -22.49 6.00 7.74
N ILE A 111 -21.35 5.66 7.13
CA ILE A 111 -20.14 5.31 7.86
C ILE A 111 -19.50 6.51 8.57
N LEU A 112 -19.65 7.71 8.02
CA LEU A 112 -19.19 8.93 8.71
C LEU A 112 -20.03 9.30 9.92
N ILE A 113 -21.31 8.88 9.95
CA ILE A 113 -22.23 9.23 11.04
C ILE A 113 -21.89 8.43 12.30
N SER A 114 -21.39 7.21 12.13
CA SER A 114 -20.96 6.31 13.21
C SER A 114 -19.45 6.35 13.49
N ASP A 115 -18.71 7.26 12.85
CA ASP A 115 -17.26 7.27 12.91
C ASP A 115 -16.75 7.83 14.25
N VAL A 116 -15.73 7.18 14.82
CA VAL A 116 -15.15 7.49 16.15
C VAL A 116 -13.83 8.26 16.08
N GLY A 117 -13.40 8.71 14.90
CA GLY A 117 -12.08 9.26 14.63
C GLY A 117 -11.68 10.43 15.53
N GLU A 118 -12.56 11.41 15.73
CA GLU A 118 -12.30 12.54 16.63
C GLU A 118 -12.12 12.10 18.09
N THR A 119 -12.96 11.16 18.55
CA THR A 119 -12.87 10.61 19.91
C THR A 119 -11.57 9.83 20.09
N CYS A 120 -11.19 9.00 19.11
CA CYS A 120 -9.93 8.27 19.12
C CYS A 120 -8.73 9.23 19.13
N ALA A 121 -8.72 10.24 18.27
CA ALA A 121 -7.63 11.22 18.20
C ALA A 121 -7.49 12.02 19.51
N SER A 122 -8.62 12.42 20.12
CA SER A 122 -8.64 13.14 21.39
C SER A 122 -8.10 12.28 22.54
N ASN A 123 -8.58 11.04 22.66
CA ASN A 123 -8.16 10.12 23.72
C ASN A 123 -6.65 9.83 23.68
N ILE A 124 -6.10 9.68 22.48
CA ILE A 124 -4.67 9.38 22.29
C ILE A 124 -3.78 10.55 22.70
N ASN A 125 -4.22 11.80 22.51
CA ASN A 125 -3.49 12.96 23.01
C ASN A 125 -3.49 13.05 24.54
N GLY A 126 -4.41 12.36 25.23
CA GLY A 126 -4.40 12.20 26.67
C GLY A 126 -3.47 11.07 27.17
N MET A 127 -2.88 10.30 26.26
CA MET A 127 -1.97 9.20 26.60
C MET A 127 -0.52 9.69 26.58
N ASN A 128 0.33 9.16 27.49
CA ASN A 128 1.77 9.44 27.50
C ASN A 128 2.50 8.63 26.40
N LEU A 129 2.25 8.98 25.14
CA LEU A 129 2.81 8.33 23.94
C LEU A 129 3.57 9.32 23.05
N ASP A 130 3.92 10.50 23.56
CA ASP A 130 4.48 11.60 22.77
C ASP A 130 5.80 11.26 22.07
N HIS A 131 6.55 10.31 22.63
CA HIS A 131 7.83 9.86 22.07
C HIS A 131 7.75 8.57 21.24
N ASP A 132 6.61 7.88 21.24
CA ASP A 132 6.43 6.59 20.55
C ASP A 132 5.34 6.70 19.47
N VAL A 133 5.75 7.27 18.34
CA VAL A 133 4.85 7.54 17.19
C VAL A 133 4.30 6.25 16.56
N CYS A 134 5.05 5.15 16.62
CA CYS A 134 4.61 3.86 16.11
C CYS A 134 3.50 3.27 16.97
N ARG A 135 3.67 3.28 18.30
CA ARG A 135 2.62 2.84 19.22
C ARG A 135 1.40 3.76 19.15
N LYS A 136 1.59 5.07 19.03
CA LYS A 136 0.50 6.04 18.83
C LYS A 136 -0.32 5.71 17.57
N ALA A 137 0.35 5.39 16.47
CA ALA A 137 -0.28 4.97 15.22
C ALA A 137 -1.10 3.69 15.39
N LYS A 138 -0.55 2.68 16.08
CA LYS A 138 -1.27 1.44 16.37
C LYS A 138 -2.52 1.68 17.19
N VAL A 139 -2.42 2.43 18.30
CA VAL A 139 -3.58 2.74 19.15
C VAL A 139 -4.67 3.48 18.37
N PHE A 140 -4.28 4.41 17.50
CA PHE A 140 -5.23 5.10 16.63
C PHE A 140 -5.91 4.15 15.64
N ASN A 141 -5.14 3.27 15.00
CA ASN A 141 -5.69 2.28 14.09
C ASN A 141 -6.62 1.29 14.80
N ASP A 142 -6.24 0.80 15.99
CA ASP A 142 -7.06 -0.14 16.76
C ASP A 142 -8.38 0.50 17.22
N CYS A 143 -8.35 1.78 17.59
CA CYS A 143 -9.53 2.54 18.01
C CYS A 143 -10.49 2.82 16.85
N THR A 144 -9.96 3.22 15.69
CA THR A 144 -10.76 3.55 14.50
C THR A 144 -11.13 2.34 13.66
N GLN A 145 -10.39 1.24 13.80
CA GLN A 145 -10.45 0.06 12.94
C GLN A 145 -10.29 0.39 11.45
N LEU A 146 -9.56 1.48 11.13
CA LEU A 146 -9.39 1.95 9.76
C LEU A 146 -8.74 0.88 8.87
N TYR A 147 -7.73 0.19 9.40
CA TYR A 147 -7.01 -0.87 8.70
C TYR A 147 -7.01 -2.16 9.52
N ALA A 148 -7.47 -3.24 8.89
CA ALA A 148 -7.29 -4.59 9.38
C ALA A 148 -6.01 -5.16 8.75
N ILE A 149 -5.05 -5.57 9.58
CA ILE A 149 -3.79 -6.16 9.12
C ILE A 149 -3.95 -7.67 9.15
N SER A 150 -3.96 -8.30 7.98
CA SER A 150 -3.67 -9.73 7.91
C SER A 150 -2.20 -9.92 7.64
N TYR A 151 -1.62 -10.85 8.38
CA TYR A 151 -0.27 -11.33 8.17
C TYR A 151 -0.35 -12.85 8.12
N THR A 152 0.27 -13.43 7.09
CA THR A 152 0.42 -14.88 6.96
C THR A 152 1.88 -15.19 7.17
N ASP A 153 2.20 -15.94 8.22
CA ASP A 153 3.54 -16.47 8.39
C ASP A 153 3.82 -17.48 7.27
N PRO A 154 4.96 -17.41 6.57
CA PRO A 154 5.27 -18.34 5.48
C PRO A 154 5.45 -19.80 5.94
N ASP A 155 5.53 -20.03 7.25
CA ASP A 155 5.68 -21.36 7.88
C ASP A 155 4.35 -21.93 8.45
N GLU A 156 3.22 -21.21 8.33
CA GLU A 156 1.85 -21.69 8.68
C GLU A 156 1.06 -22.14 7.43
#